data_AF-A0A062V3P9-F1
#
_entry.id   AF-A0A062V3P9-F1
#
_cell.length_a   1.000
_cell.length_b   1.000
_cell.length_c   1.000
_cell.angle_alpha   90.00
_cell.angle_beta   90.00
_cell.angle_gamma   90.00
#
_symmetry.space_group_name_H-M   'P 1'
#
loop_
_entity.id
_entity.type
_entity.pdbx_description
1 polymer ?
#
loop_
_entity_poly.entity_id
_entity_poly.type
_entity_poly.pdbx_seq_one_letter_code
_entity_poly.pdbx_strand_id
1 'polypeptide(L)'
;MKAKPLISLPVNAVINEEGELKRIDHWVNKMWELGGSRHMRIDEKLRFLYENGRQEQVGMYLRNHNLKNENFPDSLKLRKECERIHGHIKNTVQFDVRRIREESRELYSKFNFVVYQLLLLTNLQNRVKPANAFGNYI
;
A
#
# COMPACT_ATOMS: atom_id res chain seq x y z
N MET A 1 -10.88 -9.88 -4.74
CA MET A 1 -10.18 -9.04 -3.72
C MET A 1 -10.77 -7.64 -3.75
N LYS A 2 -11.25 -7.11 -2.62
CA LYS A 2 -11.79 -5.74 -2.48
C LYS A 2 -10.74 -4.78 -1.88
N ALA A 3 -9.47 -4.90 -2.26
CA ALA A 3 -8.43 -4.01 -1.77
C ALA A 3 -8.51 -2.69 -2.55
N LYS A 4 -8.71 -1.56 -1.86
CA LYS A 4 -8.64 -0.21 -2.45
C LYS A 4 -7.29 0.42 -2.11
N PRO A 5 -6.36 0.56 -3.07
CA PRO A 5 -5.06 1.16 -2.78
C PRO A 5 -5.23 2.66 -2.49
N LEU A 6 -4.98 3.06 -1.25
CA LEU A 6 -4.96 4.46 -0.81
C LEU A 6 -3.51 4.96 -0.78
N ILE A 7 -3.21 5.86 -1.72
CA ILE A 7 -1.87 6.47 -1.87
C ILE A 7 -1.93 7.85 -1.25
N SER A 8 -1.14 8.13 -0.21
CA SER A 8 -1.05 9.46 0.39
C SER A 8 -0.66 10.52 -0.62
N LEU A 9 -1.35 11.65 -0.60
CA LEU A 9 -1.17 12.74 -1.55
C LEU A 9 -0.54 13.95 -0.84
N PRO A 10 0.45 14.63 -1.45
CA PRO A 10 0.91 15.92 -0.95
C PRO A 10 -0.21 16.97 -1.03
N VAL A 11 -0.15 18.01 -0.19
CA VAL A 11 -1.20 19.04 -0.06
C VAL A 11 -1.48 19.77 -1.37
N ASN A 12 -0.49 19.87 -2.25
CA ASN A 12 -0.57 20.51 -3.57
C ASN A 12 -0.74 19.49 -4.71
N ALA A 13 -1.24 18.29 -4.44
CA ALA A 13 -1.40 17.25 -5.44
C ALA A 13 -2.41 17.65 -6.54
N VAL A 14 -1.91 17.81 -7.76
CA VAL A 14 -2.74 18.08 -8.95
C VAL A 14 -3.00 16.77 -9.72
N ILE A 15 -4.14 16.72 -10.43
CA ILE A 15 -4.47 15.64 -11.38
C ILE A 15 -3.41 15.60 -12.49
N ASN A 16 -2.92 14.40 -12.80
CA ASN A 16 -1.98 14.20 -13.91
C ASN A 16 -2.74 13.74 -15.17
N GLU A 17 -2.58 14.43 -16.29
CA GLU A 17 -3.25 14.08 -17.55
C GLU A 17 -2.94 12.65 -18.03
N GLU A 18 -1.73 12.14 -17.83
CA GLU A 18 -1.34 10.77 -18.19
C GLU A 18 -2.08 9.68 -17.38
N GLY A 19 -2.60 10.05 -16.22
CA GLY A 19 -3.45 9.19 -15.39
C GLY A 19 -4.94 9.30 -15.72
N GLU A 20 -5.34 9.97 -16.79
CA GLU A 20 -6.74 10.02 -17.20
C GLU A 20 -7.16 8.78 -17.98
N LEU A 21 -8.46 8.45 -17.92
CA LEU A 21 -9.02 7.28 -18.61
C LEU A 21 -8.71 7.29 -20.12
N LYS A 22 -8.76 8.46 -20.76
CA LYS A 22 -8.42 8.62 -22.18
C LYS A 22 -6.98 8.21 -22.48
N ARG A 23 -6.04 8.52 -21.58
CA ARG A 23 -4.63 8.15 -21.72
C ARG A 23 -4.42 6.66 -21.42
N ILE A 24 -5.11 6.12 -20.42
CA ILE A 24 -5.13 4.66 -20.18
C ILE A 24 -5.63 3.91 -21.41
N ASP A 25 -6.73 4.34 -22.01
CA ASP A 25 -7.28 3.75 -23.24
C ASP A 25 -6.29 3.84 -24.41
N HIS A 26 -5.62 4.99 -24.55
CA HIS A 26 -4.57 5.18 -25.54
C HIS A 26 -3.42 4.18 -25.35
N TRP A 27 -2.92 4.02 -24.12
CA TRP A 27 -1.81 3.12 -23.82
C TRP A 27 -2.17 1.65 -24.02
N VAL A 28 -3.37 1.23 -23.60
CA VAL A 28 -3.87 -0.13 -23.84
C VAL A 28 -3.99 -0.39 -25.34
N ASN A 29 -4.57 0.54 -26.09
CA ASN A 29 -4.75 0.38 -27.54
C ASN A 29 -3.42 0.42 -28.30
N LYS A 30 -2.39 1.10 -27.78
CA LYS A 30 -1.04 1.07 -28.36
C LYS A 30 -0.40 -0.32 -28.28
N MET A 31 -0.84 -1.14 -27.33
CA MET A 31 -0.38 -2.51 -27.11
C MET A 31 -1.36 -3.56 -27.68
N TRP A 32 -2.09 -3.19 -28.74
CA TRP A 32 -3.09 -4.07 -29.37
C TRP A 32 -2.50 -5.40 -29.88
N GLU A 33 -1.24 -5.40 -30.33
CA GLU A 33 -0.53 -6.61 -30.79
C GLU A 33 -0.36 -7.64 -29.66
N LEU A 34 -0.29 -7.18 -28.41
CA LEU A 34 -0.22 -8.03 -27.21
C LEU A 34 -1.61 -8.40 -26.68
N GLY A 35 -2.67 -8.08 -27.42
CA GLY A 35 -4.06 -8.31 -27.05
C GLY A 35 -4.75 -7.15 -26.34
N GLY A 36 -4.12 -5.98 -26.22
CA GLY A 36 -4.71 -4.79 -25.60
C GLY A 36 -5.92 -4.24 -26.36
N SER A 37 -6.99 -3.87 -25.66
CA SER A 37 -8.17 -3.26 -26.26
C SER A 37 -8.78 -2.16 -25.40
N ARG A 38 -9.11 -1.03 -26.02
CA ARG A 38 -9.82 0.07 -25.34
C ARG A 38 -11.22 -0.31 -24.86
N HIS A 39 -11.78 -1.43 -25.31
CA HIS A 39 -13.10 -1.89 -24.93
C HIS A 39 -13.10 -2.80 -23.69
N MET A 40 -11.92 -3.16 -23.18
CA MET A 40 -11.78 -3.90 -21.92
C MET A 40 -12.38 -3.13 -20.74
N ARG A 41 -12.74 -3.86 -19.68
CA ARG A 41 -13.13 -3.23 -18.42
C ARG A 41 -11.92 -2.52 -17.80
N ILE A 42 -12.16 -1.49 -16.99
CA ILE A 42 -11.06 -0.67 -16.44
C ILE A 42 -10.10 -1.48 -15.56
N ASP A 43 -10.61 -2.43 -14.79
CA ASP A 43 -9.82 -3.35 -13.97
C ASP A 43 -8.90 -4.23 -14.83
N GLU A 44 -9.40 -4.72 -15.96
CA GLU A 44 -8.63 -5.50 -16.93
C GLU A 44 -7.58 -4.63 -17.63
N LYS A 45 -7.93 -3.40 -18.02
CA LYS A 45 -6.98 -2.42 -18.61
C LYS A 45 -5.80 -2.14 -17.70
N LEU A 46 -6.08 -1.84 -16.43
CA LEU A 46 -5.03 -1.52 -15.45
C LEU A 46 -4.15 -2.73 -15.17
N ARG A 47 -4.75 -3.92 -15.06
CA ARG A 47 -3.99 -5.17 -14.89
C ARG A 47 -3.09 -5.44 -16.10
N PHE A 48 -3.63 -5.32 -17.31
CA PHE A 48 -2.90 -5.52 -18.55
C PHE A 48 -1.71 -4.55 -18.66
N LEU A 49 -1.91 -3.26 -18.38
CA LEU A 49 -0.84 -2.28 -18.38
C LEU A 49 0.22 -2.59 -17.32
N TYR A 50 -0.19 -3.00 -16.13
CA TYR A 50 0.74 -3.37 -15.05
C TYR A 50 1.63 -4.56 -15.43
N GLU A 51 1.03 -5.62 -15.97
CA GLU A 51 1.72 -6.84 -16.40
C GLU A 51 2.67 -6.59 -17.60
N ASN A 52 2.34 -5.60 -18.46
CA ASN A 52 3.15 -5.22 -19.62
C ASN A 52 4.09 -4.02 -19.37
N GLY A 53 4.46 -3.76 -18.11
CA GLY A 53 5.52 -2.80 -17.75
C GLY A 53 5.10 -1.32 -17.74
N ARG A 54 3.80 -1.01 -17.77
CA ARG A 54 3.23 0.36 -17.67
C ARG A 54 2.70 0.66 -16.27
N GLN A 55 3.45 0.22 -15.25
CA GLN A 55 3.08 0.35 -13.84
C GLN A 55 2.92 1.81 -13.40
N GLU A 56 3.70 2.71 -13.98
CA GLU A 56 3.65 4.15 -13.68
C GLU A 56 2.31 4.78 -14.10
N GLN A 57 1.83 4.50 -15.32
CA GLN A 57 0.53 5.01 -15.80
C GLN A 57 -0.62 4.47 -14.95
N VAL A 58 -0.55 3.19 -14.55
CA VAL A 58 -1.51 2.58 -13.61
C VAL A 58 -1.49 3.32 -12.27
N GLY A 59 -0.30 3.61 -11.73
CA GLY A 59 -0.13 4.39 -10.50
C GLY A 59 -0.72 5.80 -10.62
N MET A 60 -0.49 6.49 -11.73
CA MET A 60 -1.05 7.82 -12.02
C MET A 60 -2.59 7.79 -12.06
N TYR A 61 -3.18 6.77 -12.69
CA TYR A 61 -4.64 6.63 -12.74
C TYR A 61 -5.23 6.41 -11.35
N LEU A 62 -4.67 5.49 -10.56
CA LEU A 62 -5.12 5.22 -9.19
C LEU A 62 -4.97 6.46 -8.30
N ARG A 63 -3.88 7.21 -8.47
CA ARG A 63 -3.63 8.48 -7.79
C ARG A 63 -4.70 9.52 -8.12
N ASN A 64 -5.02 9.71 -9.40
CA ASN A 64 -6.07 10.63 -9.83
C ASN A 64 -7.45 10.23 -9.31
N HIS A 65 -7.75 8.94 -9.31
CA HIS A 65 -9.00 8.42 -8.77
C HIS A 65 -9.13 8.72 -7.26
N ASN A 66 -8.03 8.64 -6.51
CA ASN A 66 -7.99 9.04 -5.10
C ASN A 66 -8.18 10.54 -4.91
N LEU A 67 -7.57 11.39 -5.75
CA LEU A 67 -7.76 12.86 -5.71
C LEU A 67 -9.21 13.29 -5.98
N LYS A 68 -9.91 12.58 -6.87
CA LYS A 68 -11.31 12.87 -7.23
C LYS A 68 -12.31 12.37 -6.19
N ASN A 69 -11.88 11.57 -5.22
CA ASN A 69 -12.77 10.99 -4.22
C ASN A 69 -12.85 11.93 -3.00
N GLU A 70 -14.01 12.55 -2.80
CA GLU A 70 -14.26 13.48 -1.68
C GLU A 70 -14.12 12.80 -0.30
N ASN A 71 -14.36 11.48 -0.21
CA ASN A 71 -14.22 10.70 1.02
C ASN A 71 -12.78 10.20 1.26
N PHE A 72 -11.84 10.57 0.38
CA PHE A 72 -10.43 10.17 0.49
C PHE A 72 -9.75 10.66 1.80
N PRO A 73 -9.97 11.91 2.29
CA PRO A 73 -9.36 12.39 3.52
C PRO A 73 -9.73 11.55 4.75
N ASP A 74 -10.98 11.11 4.87
CA ASP A 74 -11.44 10.28 6.00
C ASP A 74 -10.88 8.86 5.90
N SER A 75 -10.75 8.33 4.69
CA SER A 75 -10.10 7.04 4.43
C SER A 75 -8.61 7.05 4.81
N LEU A 76 -7.95 8.21 4.68
CA LEU A 76 -6.54 8.40 5.04
C LEU A 76 -6.31 8.42 6.56
N LYS A 77 -7.30 8.81 7.37
CA LYS A 77 -7.21 8.77 8.84
C LYS A 77 -6.94 7.35 9.35
N LEU A 78 -7.63 6.36 8.78
CA LEU A 78 -7.41 4.93 9.08
C LEU A 78 -5.98 4.48 8.75
N ARG A 79 -5.40 5.01 7.67
CA ARG A 79 -3.99 4.74 7.32
C ARG A 79 -3.03 5.28 8.36
N LYS A 80 -3.29 6.48 8.91
CA LYS A 80 -2.45 7.08 9.96
C LYS A 80 -2.43 6.20 11.22
N GLU A 81 -3.56 5.59 11.57
CA GLU A 81 -3.63 4.61 12.67
C GLU A 81 -2.78 3.37 12.38
N CYS A 82 -2.90 2.79 11.19
CA CYS A 82 -2.06 1.66 10.77
C CYS A 82 -0.56 2.01 10.79
N GLU A 83 -0.17 3.19 10.32
CA GLU A 83 1.24 3.63 10.31
C GLU A 83 1.79 3.82 11.73
N ARG A 84 0.99 4.37 12.66
CA ARG A 84 1.34 4.49 14.09
C ARG A 84 1.56 3.10 14.71
N ILE A 85 0.66 2.16 14.46
CA ILE A 85 0.78 0.76 14.91
C ILE A 85 2.02 0.09 14.31
N HIS A 86 2.23 0.20 12.99
CA HIS A 86 3.41 -0.36 12.33
C HIS A 86 4.71 0.25 12.84
N GLY A 87 4.74 1.56 13.09
CA GLY A 87 5.89 2.26 13.67
C GLY A 87 6.23 1.73 15.06
N HIS A 88 5.21 1.54 15.91
CA HIS A 88 5.39 0.95 17.23
C HIS A 88 5.98 -0.47 17.14
N ILE A 89 5.40 -1.35 16.32
CA ILE A 89 5.91 -2.73 16.15
C ILE A 89 7.38 -2.71 15.73
N LYS A 90 7.71 -1.92 14.69
CA LYS A 90 9.08 -1.82 14.17
C LYS A 90 10.07 -1.33 15.22
N ASN A 91 9.70 -0.34 16.02
CA ASN A 91 10.56 0.17 17.09
C ASN A 91 10.75 -0.87 18.21
N THR A 92 9.68 -1.57 18.60
CA THR A 92 9.72 -2.58 19.67
C THR A 92 10.64 -3.75 19.34
N VAL A 93 10.62 -4.25 18.10
CA VAL A 93 11.49 -5.35 17.67
C VAL A 93 12.78 -4.90 17.00
N GLN A 94 13.03 -3.58 16.96
CA GLN A 94 14.19 -2.98 16.26
C GLN A 94 14.31 -3.47 14.81
N PHE A 95 13.18 -3.47 14.11
CA PHE A 95 13.07 -3.94 12.74
C PHE A 95 13.94 -3.11 11.79
N ASP A 96 15.02 -3.69 11.25
CA ASP A 96 15.86 -3.05 10.23
C ASP A 96 16.29 -4.04 9.14
N VAL A 97 15.85 -3.79 7.91
CA VAL A 97 16.16 -4.62 6.74
C VAL A 97 17.32 -4.09 5.90
N ARG A 98 17.88 -2.91 6.22
CA ARG A 98 18.88 -2.23 5.38
C ARG A 98 20.15 -3.05 5.17
N ARG A 99 20.52 -3.88 6.15
CA ARG A 99 21.72 -4.74 6.12
C ARG A 99 21.41 -6.22 5.85
N ILE A 100 20.15 -6.54 5.54
CA ILE A 100 19.71 -7.91 5.27
C ILE A 100 19.74 -8.16 3.75
N ARG A 101 20.30 -9.31 3.36
CA ARG A 101 20.30 -9.79 1.97
C ARG A 101 18.87 -9.89 1.45
N GLU A 102 18.65 -9.51 0.20
CA GLU A 102 17.32 -9.43 -0.40
C GLU A 102 16.52 -10.73 -0.28
N GLU A 103 17.17 -11.87 -0.58
CA GLU A 103 16.64 -13.23 -0.44
C GLU A 103 16.15 -13.57 0.98
N SER A 104 16.70 -12.92 2.01
CA SER A 104 16.40 -13.18 3.42
C SER A 104 15.40 -12.19 4.02
N ARG A 105 15.06 -11.10 3.31
CA ARG A 105 14.22 -10.02 3.86
C ARG A 105 12.83 -10.50 4.24
N GLU A 106 12.23 -11.38 3.45
CA GLU A 106 10.89 -11.91 3.72
C GLU A 106 10.88 -12.74 5.02
N LEU A 107 11.83 -13.67 5.14
CA LEU A 107 11.96 -14.53 6.31
C LEU A 107 12.25 -13.71 7.57
N TYR A 108 13.20 -12.77 7.49
CA TYR A 108 13.51 -11.84 8.55
C TYR A 108 12.27 -11.03 8.98
N SER A 109 11.45 -10.62 8.01
CA SER A 109 10.24 -9.85 8.30
C SER A 109 9.20 -10.66 9.09
N LYS A 110 9.01 -11.93 8.69
CA LYS A 110 8.11 -12.87 9.38
C LYS A 110 8.59 -13.16 10.81
N PHE A 111 9.89 -13.40 11.00
CA PHE A 111 10.44 -13.67 12.34
C PHE A 111 10.28 -12.49 13.29
N ASN A 112 10.52 -11.25 12.84
CA ASN A 112 10.30 -10.07 13.68
C ASN A 112 8.85 -9.95 14.15
N PHE A 113 7.89 -10.33 13.30
CA PHE A 113 6.48 -10.35 13.69
C PHE A 113 6.19 -11.40 14.78
N VAL A 114 6.76 -12.61 14.63
CA VAL A 114 6.67 -13.66 15.66
C VAL A 114 7.31 -13.22 16.98
N VAL A 115 8.49 -12.58 16.94
CA VAL A 115 9.16 -12.01 18.13
C VAL A 115 8.26 -10.99 18.81
N TYR A 116 7.62 -10.10 18.05
CA TYR A 116 6.67 -9.13 18.60
C TYR A 116 5.50 -9.82 19.31
N GLN A 117 4.92 -10.87 18.71
CA GLN A 117 3.83 -11.64 19.31
C GLN A 117 4.26 -12.33 20.61
N LEU A 118 5.47 -12.91 20.64
CA LEU A 118 6.02 -13.53 21.85
C LEU A 118 6.22 -12.49 22.96
N LEU A 119 6.78 -11.32 22.65
CA LEU A 119 6.94 -10.22 23.61
C LEU A 119 5.59 -9.77 24.19
N LEU A 120 4.57 -9.63 23.35
CA LEU A 120 3.22 -9.31 23.80
C LEU A 120 2.68 -10.39 24.75
N LEU A 121 2.83 -11.66 24.39
CA LEU A 121 2.36 -12.79 25.19
C LEU A 121 3.05 -12.85 26.56
N THR A 122 4.38 -12.65 26.59
CA THR A 122 5.16 -12.59 27.83
C THR A 122 4.73 -11.42 28.72
N ASN A 123 4.45 -10.24 28.14
CA ASN A 123 3.95 -9.09 28.91
C ASN A 123 2.57 -9.38 29.53
N LEU A 124 1.67 -10.01 28.78
CA LEU A 124 0.36 -10.42 29.27
C LEU A 124 0.46 -11.46 30.39
N GLN A 125 1.29 -12.49 30.22
CA GLN A 125 1.53 -13.51 31.25
C GLN A 125 2.07 -12.91 32.55
N ASN A 126 3.00 -11.97 32.46
CA ASN A 126 3.60 -11.32 33.62
C ASN A 126 2.76 -10.19 34.22
N ARG A 127 1.53 -9.96 33.72
CA ARG A 127 0.64 -8.86 34.13
C ARG A 127 1.30 -7.48 34.10
N VAL A 128 2.34 -7.33 33.27
CA VAL A 128 2.92 -6.03 32.98
C VAL A 128 1.82 -5.23 32.28
N LYS A 129 1.46 -4.06 32.84
CA LYS A 129 0.48 -3.18 32.18
C LYS A 129 0.90 -3.08 30.72
N PRO A 130 -0.02 -3.30 29.75
CA PRO A 130 0.37 -3.48 28.38
C PRO A 130 0.86 -2.14 27.86
N ALA A 131 2.17 -1.88 27.99
CA ALA A 131 2.84 -0.74 27.39
C ALA A 131 2.60 -0.76 25.86
N ASN A 132 2.46 -1.98 25.32
CA ASN A 132 2.23 -2.28 23.91
C ASN A 132 0.74 -2.56 23.59
N ALA A 133 -0.22 -2.20 24.46
CA ALA A 133 -1.63 -2.29 24.07
C ALA A 133 -1.88 -1.34 22.91
N PHE A 134 -2.44 -1.85 21.81
CA PHE A 134 -2.81 -1.01 20.66
C PHE A 134 -3.77 0.12 21.06
N GLY A 135 -4.56 -0.04 22.14
CA GLY A 135 -5.40 1.01 22.71
C GLY A 135 -4.64 2.25 23.20
N ASN A 136 -3.36 2.14 23.56
CA ASN A 136 -2.51 3.30 23.87
C ASN A 136 -2.06 4.05 22.59
N TYR A 137 -2.22 3.39 21.44
CA TYR A 137 -1.80 3.85 20.13
C TYR A 137 -3.00 4.14 19.18
N ILE A 138 -4.22 4.23 19.73
CA ILE A 138 -5.42 4.81 19.10
C ILE A 138 -5.53 6.27 19.52
#